data_AF-A0AAU2X0P9-F1
#
_entry.id   AF-A0AAU2X0P9-F1
#
_cell.length_a   1.000
_cell.length_b   1.000
_cell.length_c   1.000
_cell.angle_alpha   90.00
_cell.angle_beta   90.00
_cell.angle_gamma   90.00
#
_symmetry.space_group_name_H-M   'P 1'
#
loop_
_entity.id
_entity.type
_entity.pdbx_description
1 polymer ?
#
loop_
_entity_poly.entity_id
_entity_poly.type
_entity_poly.pdbx_seq_one_letter_code
_entity_poly.pdbx_strand_id
1 'polypeptide(L)' 'MGCACKDKNRQQYEVVTPAGKVVFTSASKPTADAVSKRYAGSIVRDKGKPDPNPTGDASPT' A
#
# COMPACT_ATOMS: atom_id res chain seq x y z
N MET A 1 22.01 1.06 -18.63
CA MET A 1 21.32 0.38 -17.51
C MET A 1 19.87 0.82 -17.49
N GLY A 2 18.93 -0.05 -17.85
CA GLY A 2 17.51 0.28 -17.87
C GLY A 2 16.97 0.31 -16.45
N CYS A 3 16.60 1.48 -15.96
CA CYS A 3 15.91 1.65 -14.68
C CYS A 3 14.66 0.75 -14.64
N ALA A 4 14.59 -0.11 -13.62
CA ALA A 4 13.49 -1.02 -13.29
C ALA A 4 12.21 -0.27 -12.82
N CYS A 5 11.88 0.85 -13.45
CA CYS A 5 10.70 1.67 -13.11
C CYS A 5 9.45 1.25 -13.89
N LYS A 6 9.50 0.14 -14.64
CA LYS A 6 8.44 -0.33 -15.54
C LYS A 6 7.46 -1.32 -14.92
N ASP A 7 7.61 -1.69 -13.66
CA ASP A 7 6.59 -2.45 -12.94
C ASP A 7 5.60 -1.51 -12.23
N LYS A 8 4.96 -0.64 -13.00
CA LYS A 8 3.94 0.33 -12.54
C LYS A 8 2.64 -0.31 -12.03
N ASN A 9 2.55 -1.64 -11.99
CA ASN A 9 1.37 -2.41 -11.55
C ASN A 9 1.74 -3.51 -10.54
N ARG A 10 2.77 -3.33 -9.71
CA ARG A 10 2.96 -4.24 -8.57
C ARG A 10 1.83 -3.96 -7.59
N GLN A 11 0.85 -4.85 -7.54
CA GLN A 11 -0.15 -4.90 -6.47
C GLN A 11 0.63 -4.97 -5.15
N GLN A 12 0.66 -3.87 -4.42
CA GLN A 12 1.28 -3.80 -3.11
C GLN A 12 0.17 -3.75 -2.08
N TYR A 13 0.26 -4.62 -1.09
CA TYR A 13 -0.67 -4.72 0.01
C TYR A 13 0.00 -4.18 1.26
N GLU A 14 -0.63 -3.19 1.89
CA GLU A 14 -0.14 -2.54 3.10
C GLU A 14 -1.06 -2.87 4.27
N VAL A 15 -0.47 -3.20 5.41
CA VAL A 15 -1.19 -3.39 6.66
C VAL A 15 -1.13 -2.08 7.44
N VAL A 16 -2.28 -1.44 7.60
CA VAL A 16 -2.43 -0.18 8.33
C VAL A 16 -3.05 -0.47 9.68
N THR A 17 -2.45 0.03 10.74
CA THR A 17 -2.97 -0.01 12.11
C THR A 17 -4.15 0.95 12.30
N PRO A 18 -4.96 0.78 13.37
CA PRO A 18 -6.02 1.74 13.69
C PRO A 18 -5.49 3.15 13.98
N ALA A 19 -4.20 3.27 14.36
CA ALA A 19 -3.50 4.55 14.51
C ALA A 19 -3.09 5.20 13.17
N GLY A 20 -3.47 4.63 12.02
CA GLY A 20 -3.13 5.13 10.69
C GLY A 20 -1.69 4.84 10.24
N LYS A 21 -0.91 4.09 11.03
CA LYS A 21 0.48 3.75 10.70
C LYS A 21 0.56 2.47 9.86
N VAL A 22 1.31 2.52 8.77
CA VAL A 22 1.69 1.34 7.99
C VAL A 22 2.73 0.55 8.77
N VAL A 23 2.41 -0.71 9.10
CA VAL A 23 3.31 -1.60 9.84
C VAL A 23 3.96 -2.65 8.96
N PHE A 24 3.38 -2.92 7.79
CA PHE A 24 3.89 -3.92 6.88
C PHE A 24 3.44 -3.62 5.46
N THR A 25 4.31 -3.90 4.48
CA THR A 25 4.00 -3.79 3.05
C THR A 25 4.52 -5.04 2.35
N SER A 26 3.73 -5.60 1.44
CA SER A 26 4.11 -6.79 0.67
C SER A 26 3.41 -6.84 -0.67
N ALA A 27 4.06 -7.42 -1.68
CA ALA A 27 3.41 -7.68 -2.97
C ALA A 27 2.40 -8.85 -2.91
N SER A 28 2.33 -9.58 -1.79
CA SER A 28 1.50 -10.76 -1.62
C SER A 28 0.33 -10.51 -0.66
N LYS A 29 -0.89 -10.48 -1.19
CA LYS A 29 -2.15 -10.39 -0.41
C LYS A 29 -2.24 -11.41 0.74
N PRO A 30 -2.00 -12.73 0.55
CA PRO A 30 -2.14 -13.69 1.64
C PRO A 30 -1.13 -13.44 2.77
N THR A 31 0.04 -12.89 2.45
CA THR A 31 1.04 -12.50 3.45
C THR A 31 0.60 -11.28 4.24
N ALA A 32 0.06 -10.26 3.57
CA ALA A 32 -0.49 -9.08 4.25
C ALA A 32 -1.70 -9.43 5.15
N ASP A 33 -2.55 -10.37 4.74
CA ASP A 33 -3.66 -10.88 5.56
C ASP A 33 -3.19 -11.66 6.79
N ALA A 34 -2.17 -12.50 6.65
CA ALA A 34 -1.57 -13.20 7.79
C ALA A 34 -0.95 -12.23 8.80
N VAL A 35 -0.37 -11.13 8.31
CA VAL A 35 0.25 -10.09 9.13
C VAL A 35 -0.81 -9.21 9.78
N SER A 36 -1.89 -8.84 9.10
CA SER A 36 -2.97 -8.04 9.69
C SER A 36 -3.59 -8.73 10.89
N LYS A 37 -3.71 -10.07 10.87
CA LYS A 37 -4.18 -10.86 12.02
C LYS A 37 -3.29 -10.75 13.27
N ARG A 38 -2.01 -10.39 13.12
CA ARG A 38 -1.09 -10.17 14.25
C ARG A 38 -1.25 -8.78 14.89
N TYR A 39 -1.84 -7.84 14.17
CA TYR A 39 -2.04 -6.47 14.64
C TYR A 39 -3.54 -6.21 14.82
N ALA A 40 -4.01 -6.20 16.07
CA ALA A 40 -5.43 -6.04 16.37
C ALA A 40 -5.97 -4.72 15.78
N GLY A 41 -7.07 -4.81 15.04
CA GLY A 41 -7.71 -3.66 14.38
C GLY A 41 -6.98 -3.17 13.13
N SER A 42 -5.97 -3.89 12.63
CA SER A 42 -5.32 -3.54 11.38
C SER A 42 -6.14 -3.90 10.14
N ILE A 43 -6.05 -3.06 9.11
CA ILE A 43 -6.69 -3.25 7.81
C ILE A 43 -5.64 -3.45 6.71
N VAL A 44 -5.97 -4.28 5.71
CA VAL A 44 -5.12 -4.47 4.52
C VAL A 44 -5.61 -3.53 3.41
N ARG A 45 -4.76 -2.62 2.93
CA ARG A 45 -5.02 -1.73 1.78
C ARG A 45 -4.21 -2.18 0.58
N ASP A 46 -4.81 -2.13 -0.61
CA ASP A 46 -4.12 -2.36 -1.88
C ASP A 46 -3.69 -1.01 -2.47
N LYS A 47 -2.38 -0.85 -2.71
CA LYS A 47 -1.74 0.30 -3.38
C LYS A 47 -1.69 0.16 -4.91
N GLY A 48 -2.16 -0.96 -5.46
CA GLY A 48 -2.18 -1.23 -6.89
C GLY A 48 -3.40 -0.66 -7.61
N LYS A 49 -4.51 -0.46 -6.90
CA LYS A 49 -5.58 0.43 -7.38
C LYS A 49 -5.13 1.86 -7.11
N PRO A 50 -4.92 2.70 -8.15
CA PRO A 50 -5.02 4.13 -7.91
C PRO A 50 -6.39 4.34 -7.27
N ASP A 51 -6.41 4.85 -6.03
CA ASP A 51 -7.59 5.53 -5.55
C ASP A 51 -8.05 6.44 -6.71
N PRO A 52 -9.30 6.39 -7.18
CA PRO A 52 -9.80 7.32 -8.19
C PRO A 52 -9.89 8.76 -7.67
N ASN A 53 -9.14 9.11 -6.61
CA ASN A 53 -8.96 10.46 -6.14
C ASN A 53 -7.50 10.89 -6.35
N PRO A 54 -7.15 11.43 -7.53
CA PRO A 54 -5.99 12.29 -7.66
C PRO A 54 -6.35 13.64 -7.01
N THR A 55 -6.37 13.72 -5.68
CA THR A 55 -6.02 14.98 -5.00
C THR A 55 -4.54 14.91 -4.65
N GLY A 56 -3.73 14.57 -5.65
CA GLY A 56 -2.35 15.01 -5.75
C GLY A 56 -2.34 16.33 -6.51
N ASP A 57 -2.96 17.35 -5.93
CA ASP A 57 -2.60 18.74 -6.20
C ASP A 57 -1.84 19.22 -4.95
N ALA A 58 -0.57 18.82 -4.89
CA ALA A 58 0.41 19.57 -4.15
C ALA A 58 1.14 20.44 -5.18
N SER A 59 0.78 21.73 -5.14
CA SER A 59 1.52 22.97 -5.43
C SER A 59 2.88 22.87 -6.14
N PRO A 60 3.23 23.84 -7.02
CA PRO A 60 4.07 24.95 -6.52
C PRO A 60 3.89 26.31 -7.23
N THR A 61 3.81 27.40 -6.45
CA THR A 61 4.52 28.68 -6.68
C THR A 61 4.66 29.42 -5.37
#